data_AF-A0A8H9I5B4-F1
#
_entry.id   AF-A0A8H9I5B4-F1
#
_cell.length_a   1.000
_cell.length_b   1.000
_cell.length_c   1.000
_cell.angle_alpha   90.00
_cell.angle_beta   90.00
_cell.angle_gamma   90.00
#
_symmetry.space_group_name_H-M   'P 1'
#
loop_
_entity.id
_entity.type
_entity.pdbx_description
1 polymer ?
#
loop_
_entity_poly.entity_id
_entity_poly.type
_entity_poly.pdbx_seq_one_letter_code
_entity_poly.pdbx_strand_id
1 'polypeptide(L)'
;MPSSLLLLLADAVLLLHVLFVAFVVLGLLAIYLGGILGWHWVRHRRFRLVHLGAIGYVVVQAWLGAVCPLTTLEMALRAEAGSATYAGSFIQHWLQRLLYYTAPEWVFVAVYTLFGSLVLASWWVVRPVARQRD
;
A
#
# COMPACT_ATOMS: atom_id res chain seq x y z
N MET A 1 -11.76 -16.39 21.83
CA MET A 1 -10.80 -17.04 20.91
C MET A 1 -9.45 -17.15 21.62
N PRO A 2 -8.61 -18.17 21.37
CA PRO A 2 -7.31 -18.23 22.02
C PRO A 2 -6.47 -17.02 21.58
N SER A 3 -5.82 -16.36 22.54
CA SER A 3 -5.02 -15.14 22.34
C SER A 3 -3.93 -15.30 21.27
N SER A 4 -3.39 -16.51 21.11
CA SER A 4 -2.42 -16.86 20.06
C SER A 4 -2.98 -16.71 18.64
N LEU A 5 -4.26 -17.06 18.39
CA LEU A 5 -4.89 -16.89 17.08
C LEU A 5 -5.08 -15.40 16.74
N LEU A 6 -5.47 -14.59 17.73
CA LEU A 6 -5.66 -13.15 17.54
C LEU A 6 -4.34 -12.44 17.17
N LEU A 7 -3.24 -12.82 17.82
CA LEU A 7 -1.90 -12.32 17.48
C LEU A 7 -1.47 -12.75 16.08
N LEU A 8 -1.72 -14.01 15.69
CA LEU A 8 -1.40 -14.50 14.36
C LEU A 8 -2.16 -13.74 13.26
N LEU A 9 -3.45 -13.43 13.50
CA LEU A 9 -4.26 -12.63 12.58
C LEU A 9 -3.73 -11.19 12.49
N ALA A 10 -3.37 -10.57 13.61
CA ALA A 10 -2.80 -9.22 13.62
C ALA A 10 -1.50 -9.15 12.81
N ASP A 11 -0.62 -10.15 12.95
CA ASP A 11 0.63 -10.22 12.19
C ASP A 11 0.37 -10.47 10.70
N ALA A 12 -0.62 -11.30 10.36
CA ALA A 12 -1.03 -11.51 8.97
C ALA A 12 -1.58 -10.22 8.33
N VAL A 13 -2.38 -9.45 9.07
CA VAL A 13 -2.91 -8.16 8.62
C VAL A 13 -1.78 -7.16 8.40
N LEU A 14 -0.81 -7.09 9.32
CA LEU A 14 0.36 -6.24 9.18
C LEU A 14 1.19 -6.61 7.95
N LEU A 15 1.48 -7.90 7.77
CA LEU A 15 2.22 -8.40 6.60
C LEU A 15 1.49 -8.06 5.30
N LEU A 16 0.17 -8.26 5.26
CA LEU A 16 -0.66 -7.90 4.11
C LEU A 16 -0.59 -6.39 3.83
N HIS A 17 -0.66 -5.56 4.87
CA HIS A 17 -0.56 -4.11 4.73
C HIS A 17 0.81 -3.69 4.17
N VAL A 18 1.89 -4.30 4.64
CA VAL A 18 3.26 -4.03 4.15
C VAL A 18 3.43 -4.47 2.71
N LEU A 19 2.94 -5.65 2.36
CA LEU A 19 2.92 -6.15 0.98
C LEU A 19 2.15 -5.20 0.06
N PHE A 20 1.03 -4.66 0.54
CA PHE A 20 0.25 -3.67 -0.20
C PHE A 20 1.03 -2.37 -0.42
N VAL A 21 1.64 -1.79 0.64
CA VAL A 21 2.46 -0.58 0.52
C VAL A 21 3.67 -0.82 -0.39
N ALA A 22 4.36 -1.95 -0.22
CA ALA A 22 5.47 -2.34 -1.08
C ALA A 22 5.02 -2.48 -2.54
N PHE A 23 3.85 -3.06 -2.81
CA PHE A 23 3.29 -3.14 -4.15
C PHE A 23 3.00 -1.76 -4.77
N VAL A 24 2.52 -0.79 -3.97
CA VAL A 24 2.28 0.59 -4.43
C VAL A 24 3.60 1.34 -4.71
N VAL A 25 4.63 1.15 -3.90
CA VAL A 25 5.92 1.82 -4.12
C VAL A 25 6.72 1.16 -5.25
N LEU A 26 6.92 -0.16 -5.14
CA LEU A 26 7.68 -0.94 -6.12
C LEU A 26 6.96 -1.01 -7.47
N GLY A 27 5.62 -0.97 -7.49
CA GLY A 27 4.86 -0.95 -8.73
C GLY A 27 5.10 0.31 -9.55
N LEU A 28 5.23 1.48 -8.91
CA LEU A 28 5.58 2.71 -9.62
C LEU A 28 7.00 2.65 -10.19
N LEU A 29 7.96 2.21 -9.36
CA LEU A 29 9.36 2.01 -9.79
C LEU A 29 9.43 1.03 -10.96
N ALA A 30 8.72 -0.09 -10.89
CA ALA A 30 8.64 -1.06 -11.96
C ALA A 30 8.05 -0.45 -13.24
N ILE A 31 7.02 0.40 -13.14
CA ILE A 31 6.42 1.10 -14.31
C ILE A 31 7.43 2.01 -15.00
N TYR A 32 8.19 2.81 -14.23
CA TYR A 32 9.20 3.69 -14.81
C TYR A 32 10.40 2.90 -15.36
N LEU A 33 10.95 1.97 -14.59
CA LEU A 33 12.07 1.11 -15.01
C LEU A 33 11.69 0.25 -16.20
N GLY A 34 10.51 -0.37 -16.18
CA GLY A 34 9.98 -1.17 -17.28
C GLY A 34 9.67 -0.35 -18.52
N GLY A 35 9.33 0.94 -18.37
CA GLY A 35 9.22 1.89 -19.48
C GLY A 35 10.57 2.19 -20.14
N ILE A 36 11.63 2.36 -19.35
CA ILE A 36 12.99 2.66 -19.83
C ILE A 36 13.67 1.41 -20.41
N LEU A 37 13.52 0.27 -19.74
CA LEU A 37 14.15 -1.02 -20.09
C LEU A 37 13.31 -1.84 -21.10
N GLY A 38 12.12 -1.37 -21.48
CA GLY A 38 11.26 -2.04 -22.46
C GLY A 38 10.59 -3.33 -21.97
N TRP A 39 10.43 -3.54 -20.65
CA TRP A 39 9.82 -4.75 -20.11
C TRP A 39 8.34 -4.89 -20.49
N HIS A 40 8.04 -5.95 -21.25
CA HIS A 40 6.71 -6.21 -21.79
C HIS A 40 5.67 -6.50 -20.69
N TRP A 41 6.07 -7.18 -19.60
CA TRP A 41 5.17 -7.49 -18.49
C TRP A 41 4.65 -6.25 -17.76
N VAL A 42 5.47 -5.20 -17.64
CA VAL A 42 5.03 -3.95 -16.97
C VAL A 42 4.13 -3.09 -17.87
N ARG A 43 4.24 -3.26 -19.19
CA ARG A 43 3.31 -2.66 -20.16
C ARG A 43 1.96 -3.38 -20.21
N HIS A 44 1.77 -4.53 -19.54
CA HIS A 44 0.46 -5.15 -19.44
C HIS A 44 -0.54 -4.22 -18.75
N ARG A 45 -1.65 -3.93 -19.45
CA ARG A 45 -2.74 -3.10 -18.95
C ARG A 45 -3.30 -3.61 -17.62
N ARG A 46 -3.32 -4.92 -17.38
CA ARG A 46 -3.80 -5.52 -16.11
C ARG A 46 -2.98 -5.06 -14.92
N PHE A 47 -1.65 -5.14 -14.99
CA PHE A 47 -0.78 -4.70 -13.91
C PHE A 47 -0.96 -3.20 -13.62
N ARG A 48 -1.00 -2.37 -14.68
CA ARG A 48 -1.22 -0.93 -14.55
C ARG A 48 -2.58 -0.58 -13.98
N LEU A 49 -3.64 -1.30 -14.35
CA LEU A 49 -5.00 -1.08 -13.80
C LEU A 49 -5.09 -1.50 -12.33
N VAL A 50 -4.51 -2.65 -11.96
CA VAL A 50 -4.46 -3.09 -10.55
C VAL A 50 -3.67 -2.10 -9.71
N HIS A 51 -2.51 -1.65 -10.21
CA HIS A 51 -1.70 -0.64 -9.54
C HIS A 51 -2.43 0.71 -9.42
N LEU A 52 -3.10 1.15 -10.49
CA LEU A 52 -3.89 2.37 -10.48
C LEU A 52 -5.07 2.29 -9.50
N GLY A 53 -5.74 1.14 -9.44
CA GLY A 53 -6.81 0.89 -8.46
C GLY A 53 -6.28 0.93 -7.03
N ALA A 54 -5.11 0.34 -6.77
CA ALA A 54 -4.46 0.36 -5.46
C ALA A 54 -4.11 1.79 -5.02
N ILE A 55 -3.47 2.59 -5.87
CA ILE A 55 -3.16 3.98 -5.51
C ILE A 55 -4.43 4.84 -5.40
N GLY A 56 -5.42 4.62 -6.26
CA GLY A 56 -6.70 5.33 -6.21
C GLY A 56 -7.42 5.08 -4.89
N TYR A 57 -7.42 3.84 -4.40
CA TYR A 57 -7.95 3.49 -3.09
C TYR A 57 -7.26 4.26 -1.96
N VAL A 58 -5.92 4.32 -1.97
CA VAL A 58 -5.13 5.06 -0.94
C VAL A 58 -5.41 6.56 -1.01
N VAL A 59 -5.48 7.15 -2.20
CA VAL A 59 -5.77 8.58 -2.36
C VAL A 59 -7.15 8.92 -1.83
N VAL A 60 -8.16 8.12 -2.16
CA VAL A 60 -9.54 8.32 -1.66
C VAL A 60 -9.58 8.20 -0.14
N GLN A 61 -8.90 7.22 0.45
CA GLN A 61 -8.81 7.09 1.90
C GLN A 61 -8.19 8.32 2.55
N ALA A 62 -7.08 8.82 2.00
CA ALA A 62 -6.42 10.02 2.50
C ALA A 62 -7.32 11.26 2.42
N TRP A 63 -8.05 11.43 1.32
CA TRP A 63 -8.98 12.53 1.13
C TRP A 63 -10.16 12.48 2.11
N LEU A 64 -10.62 11.28 2.47
CA LEU A 64 -11.66 11.08 3.46
C LEU A 64 -11.15 11.23 4.91
N GLY A 65 -9.86 11.50 5.11
CA GLY A 65 -9.23 11.47 6.44
C GLY A 65 -9.32 10.08 7.11
N ALA A 66 -9.59 9.05 6.32
CA ALA A 66 -9.84 7.71 6.82
C ALA A 66 -8.52 6.96 7.01
N VAL A 67 -8.31 6.45 8.22
CA VAL A 67 -7.22 5.52 8.51
C VAL A 67 -7.48 4.20 7.79
N CYS A 68 -6.41 3.51 7.37
CA CYS A 68 -6.56 2.25 6.65
C CYS A 68 -7.34 1.22 7.50
N PRO A 69 -8.38 0.56 6.99
CA PRO A 69 -9.24 -0.32 7.79
C PRO A 69 -8.47 -1.53 8.34
N LEU A 70 -7.40 -1.95 7.65
CA LEU A 70 -6.47 -2.99 8.13
C LEU A 70 -5.79 -2.58 9.43
N THR A 71 -5.40 -1.32 9.55
CA THR A 71 -4.74 -0.72 10.70
C THR A 71 -5.70 -0.70 11.90
N THR A 72 -6.94 -0.27 11.70
CA THR A 72 -7.97 -0.31 12.76
C THR A 72 -8.30 -1.73 13.18
N LEU A 73 -8.33 -2.67 12.23
CA LEU A 73 -8.59 -4.08 12.51
C LEU A 73 -7.43 -4.68 13.32
N GLU A 74 -6.18 -4.46 12.93
CA GLU A 74 -4.99 -4.91 13.67
C GLU A 74 -5.02 -4.42 15.13
N MET A 75 -5.27 -3.12 15.34
CA MET A 75 -5.32 -2.54 16.67
C MET A 75 -6.47 -3.13 17.51
N ALA A 76 -7.65 -3.36 16.91
CA ALA A 76 -8.77 -3.99 17.60
C ALA A 76 -8.45 -5.44 18.02
N LEU A 77 -7.87 -6.23 17.12
CA LEU A 77 -7.44 -7.61 17.41
C LEU A 77 -6.39 -7.68 18.53
N ARG A 78 -5.44 -6.74 18.56
CA ARG A 78 -4.40 -6.67 19.60
C ARG A 78 -4.95 -6.19 20.96
N ALA A 79 -5.91 -5.27 20.95
CA ALA A 79 -6.59 -4.82 22.16
C ALA A 79 -7.40 -5.97 22.81
N GLU A 80 -8.09 -6.76 21.98
CA GLU A 80 -8.91 -7.88 22.45
C GLU A 80 -8.07 -9.09 22.91
N ALA A 81 -6.83 -9.23 22.41
CA ALA A 81 -5.88 -10.24 22.86
C ALA A 81 -5.31 -9.96 24.28
N GLY A 82 -5.66 -8.85 24.93
CA GLY A 82 -5.15 -8.49 26.26
C GLY A 82 -3.67 -8.11 26.28
N SER A 83 -3.02 -8.00 25.11
CA SER A 83 -1.67 -7.48 24.99
C SER A 83 -1.73 -5.96 25.07
N ALA A 84 -1.65 -5.43 26.30
CA ALA A 84 -1.26 -4.04 26.49
C ALA A 84 0.12 -3.86 25.83
N THR A 85 0.13 -3.22 24.67
CA THR A 85 1.24 -2.39 24.21
C THR A 85 2.58 -3.13 23.98
N TYR A 86 2.93 -3.32 22.71
CA TYR A 86 4.34 -3.43 22.25
C TYR A 86 5.17 -4.66 22.66
N ALA A 87 4.63 -5.88 22.56
CA ALA A 87 5.45 -7.09 22.41
C ALA A 87 5.45 -7.62 20.95
N GLY A 88 5.31 -6.71 19.99
CA GLY A 88 5.51 -7.04 18.58
C GLY A 88 6.98 -7.39 18.31
N SER A 89 7.23 -8.34 17.40
CA SER A 89 8.59 -8.62 16.91
C SER A 89 9.32 -7.32 16.53
N PHE A 90 10.65 -7.30 16.56
CA PHE A 90 11.47 -6.13 16.18
C PHE A 90 11.00 -5.51 14.84
N ILE A 91 10.66 -6.37 13.87
CA ILE A 91 10.11 -5.97 12.56
C ILE A 91 8.78 -5.23 12.73
N GLN A 92 7.84 -5.79 13.49
CA GLN A 92 6.55 -5.16 13.75
C GLN A 92 6.70 -3.80 14.43
N HIS A 93 7.61 -3.65 15.41
CA HIS A 93 7.84 -2.36 16.08
C HIS A 93 8.28 -1.28 15.08
N TRP A 94 9.25 -1.59 14.22
CA TRP A 94 9.75 -0.65 13.21
C TRP A 94 8.74 -0.39 12.09
N LEU A 95 8.03 -1.43 11.64
CA LEU A 95 6.94 -1.30 10.67
C LEU A 95 5.84 -0.42 11.22
N GLN A 96 5.41 -0.62 12.46
CA GLN A 96 4.39 0.19 13.09
C GLN A 96 4.87 1.64 13.17
N ARG A 97 6.10 1.89 13.59
CA ARG A 97 6.64 3.25 13.64
C ARG A 97 6.72 3.94 12.28
N LEU A 98 7.05 3.19 11.23
CA LEU A 98 7.15 3.70 9.86
C LEU A 98 5.78 3.91 9.21
N LEU A 99 4.83 2.99 9.43
CA LEU A 99 3.47 3.01 8.86
C LEU A 99 2.53 3.96 9.61
N TYR A 100 2.68 4.06 10.94
CA TYR A 100 1.83 4.86 11.81
C TYR A 100 2.52 6.18 12.21
N TYR A 101 3.48 6.64 11.42
CA TYR A 101 4.10 7.93 11.66
C TYR A 101 3.01 9.01 11.63
N THR A 102 2.77 9.69 12.74
CA THR A 102 1.72 10.70 12.85
C THR A 102 2.22 12.03 12.29
N ALA A 103 2.14 12.18 10.96
CA ALA A 103 2.21 13.48 10.31
C ALA A 103 0.81 14.11 10.20
N PRO A 104 0.71 15.44 10.00
CA PRO A 104 -0.58 16.08 9.74
C PRO A 104 -1.29 15.47 8.52
N GLU A 105 -2.61 15.33 8.57
CA GLU A 105 -3.42 14.72 7.50
C GLU A 105 -3.17 15.37 6.12
N TRP A 106 -2.97 16.69 6.08
CA TRP A 106 -2.68 17.41 4.84
C TRP A 106 -1.38 16.96 4.17
N VAL A 107 -0.37 16.53 4.95
CA VAL A 107 0.90 16.01 4.41
C VAL A 107 0.64 14.71 3.67
N PHE A 108 -0.17 13.82 4.26
CA PHE A 108 -0.56 12.57 3.62
C PHE A 108 -1.37 12.81 2.35
N VAL A 109 -2.37 13.70 2.41
CA VAL A 109 -3.15 14.08 1.22
C VAL A 109 -2.24 14.62 0.12
N ALA A 110 -1.30 15.51 0.45
CA ALA A 110 -0.37 16.08 -0.52
C ALA A 110 0.55 15.01 -1.14
N VAL A 111 1.18 14.18 -0.31
CA VAL A 111 2.10 13.11 -0.76
C VAL A 111 1.37 12.08 -1.61
N TYR A 112 0.21 11.60 -1.17
CA TYR A 112 -0.55 10.60 -1.93
C TYR A 112 -1.14 11.17 -3.22
N THR A 113 -1.58 12.43 -3.22
CA THR A 113 -2.05 13.09 -4.45
C THR A 113 -0.91 13.30 -5.43
N LEU A 114 0.28 13.69 -4.95
CA LEU A 114 1.49 13.77 -5.77
C LEU A 114 1.88 12.40 -6.35
N PHE A 115 1.86 11.35 -5.53
CA PHE A 115 2.18 10.00 -5.99
C PHE A 115 1.15 9.47 -7.01
N GLY A 116 -0.15 9.68 -6.75
CA GLY A 116 -1.22 9.33 -7.68
C GLY A 116 -1.12 10.08 -9.01
N SER A 117 -0.78 11.38 -8.97
CA SER A 117 -0.55 12.16 -10.18
C SER A 117 0.69 11.70 -10.97
N LEU A 118 1.77 11.26 -10.30
CA LEU A 118 2.91 10.62 -10.96
C LEU A 118 2.50 9.29 -11.64
N VAL A 119 1.69 8.47 -10.97
CA VAL A 119 1.15 7.24 -11.56
C VAL A 119 0.30 7.57 -12.80
N LEU A 120 -0.55 8.59 -12.74
CA LEU A 120 -1.34 9.05 -13.90
C LEU A 120 -0.43 9.58 -15.02
N ALA A 121 0.58 10.38 -14.68
CA ALA A 121 1.56 10.89 -15.63
C ALA A 121 2.33 9.77 -16.32
N SER A 122 2.57 8.64 -15.63
CA SER A 122 3.19 7.46 -16.24
C SER A 122 2.40 6.91 -17.43
N TRP A 123 1.07 7.12 -17.50
CA TRP A 123 0.25 6.74 -18.66
C TRP A 123 0.51 7.59 -19.90
N TRP A 124 0.98 8.82 -19.71
CA TRP A 124 1.32 9.74 -20.80
C TRP A 124 2.78 9.58 -21.22
N VAL A 125 3.70 9.40 -20.26
CA VAL A 125 5.13 9.24 -20.51
C VAL A 125 5.44 7.85 -21.07
N VAL A 126 4.88 6.80 -20.48
CA VAL A 126 5.08 5.41 -20.90
C VAL A 126 3.79 4.92 -21.56
N ARG A 127 3.65 5.18 -22.86
CA ARG A 127 2.47 4.76 -23.63
C ARG A 127 2.31 3.23 -23.51
N PRO A 128 1.20 2.72 -22.94
CA PRO A 128 0.98 1.28 -22.82
C PRO A 128 0.87 0.68 -24.22
N VAL A 129 1.58 -0.42 -24.49
CA VAL A 129 1.35 -1.18 -25.74
C VAL A 129 -0.12 -1.54 -25.77
N ALA A 130 -0.82 -1.08 -26.81
CA ALA A 130 -2.13 -1.63 -27.11
C ALA A 130 -1.89 -3.09 -27.45
N ARG A 131 -2.45 -3.99 -26.63
CA ARG A 131 -2.49 -5.43 -26.86
C ARG A 131 -2.87 -5.65 -28.34
N GLN A 132 -1.89 -5.95 -29.19
CA GLN A 132 -2.18 -6.56 -30.48
C GLN A 132 -2.84 -7.88 -30.11
N ARG A 133 -4.13 -7.97 -30.42
CA ARG A 133 -4.87 -9.22 -30.35
C ARG A 133 -4.38 -9.99 -31.57
N ASP A 134 -3.52 -10.97 -31.35
CA ASP A 134 -3.35 -12.08 -32.29
C ASP A 134 -4.65 -12.90 -32.32
#